data_AF-A0A7S0K8J3-F1
#
_entry.id   AF-A0A7S0K8J3-F1
#
_cell.length_a   1.000
_cell.length_b   1.000
_cell.length_c   1.000
_cell.angle_alpha   90.00
_cell.angle_beta   90.00
_cell.angle_gamma   90.00
#
_symmetry.space_group_name_H-M   'P 1'
#
loop_
_entity.id
_entity.type
_entity.pdbx_description
1 polymer ?
#
loop_
_entity_poly.entity_id
_entity_poly.type
_entity_poly.pdbx_seq_one_letter_code
_entity_poly.pdbx_strand_id
1 'polypeptide(L)'
;DWDARRDTPACLALVAAVATVSSAGAMRRVVERAVGPALEAAATRWSATTDRLPPHAWVFPWLAWSPAAVLPAASSVLAKMDSALALWRPGDASALAVLAPWADVWGPTASRALAARRIAPRLAAACEAATVEPSPPGGLAPSAVSVADAVVRWCRS
;
A
#
# COMPACT_ATOMS: atom_id res chain seq x y z
N ASP A 1 12.80 6.65 22.73
CA ASP A 1 11.83 6.93 21.65
C ASP A 1 11.44 5.65 20.95
N TRP A 2 10.15 5.47 20.67
CA TRP A 2 9.61 4.31 19.95
C TRP A 2 9.51 4.64 18.45
N ASP A 3 10.00 3.76 17.56
CA ASP A 3 9.80 3.85 16.11
C ASP A 3 8.68 2.90 15.65
N ALA A 4 7.56 3.49 15.21
CA ALA A 4 6.41 2.74 14.72
C ALA A 4 6.74 1.77 13.56
N ARG A 5 7.82 2.02 12.80
CA ARG A 5 8.26 1.15 11.69
C ARG A 5 9.06 -0.06 12.15
N ARG A 6 9.86 0.06 13.22
CA ARG A 6 10.83 -0.97 13.62
C ARG A 6 10.38 -1.77 14.83
N ASP A 7 9.72 -1.10 15.76
CA ASP A 7 9.39 -1.66 17.07
C ASP A 7 7.93 -2.16 17.13
N THR A 8 7.25 -2.26 15.98
CA THR A 8 5.87 -2.74 15.89
C THR A 8 5.65 -4.06 16.65
N PRO A 9 6.49 -5.10 16.50
CA PRO A 9 6.26 -6.37 17.20
C PRO A 9 6.31 -6.23 18.73
N ALA A 10 7.27 -5.47 19.26
CA ALA A 10 7.41 -5.24 20.69
C ALA A 10 6.23 -4.42 21.25
N CYS A 11 5.81 -3.38 20.51
CA CYS A 11 4.67 -2.57 20.92
C CYS A 11 3.35 -3.36 20.89
N LEU A 12 3.14 -4.19 19.87
CA LEU A 12 1.98 -5.09 19.81
C LEU A 12 1.96 -6.07 20.98
N ALA A 13 3.10 -6.66 21.36
CA ALA A 13 3.19 -7.56 22.50
C ALA A 13 2.81 -6.84 23.81
N LEU A 14 3.27 -5.60 24.00
CA LEU A 14 2.90 -4.78 25.15
C LEU A 14 1.40 -4.48 25.17
N VAL A 15 0.84 -4.03 24.05
CA VAL A 15 -0.58 -3.72 23.91
C VAL A 15 -1.44 -4.97 24.17
N ALA A 16 -1.03 -6.13 23.65
CA ALA A 16 -1.67 -7.42 23.91
C ALA A 16 -1.65 -7.81 25.39
N ALA A 17 -0.51 -7.64 26.07
CA ALA A 17 -0.39 -7.93 27.49
C ALA A 17 -1.29 -7.01 28.33
N VAL A 18 -1.28 -5.70 28.07
CA VAL A 18 -2.10 -4.73 28.81
C VAL A 18 -3.60 -4.93 28.55
N ALA A 19 -3.97 -5.41 27.37
CA ALA A 19 -5.35 -5.74 27.04
C ALA A 19 -5.95 -6.86 27.91
N THR A 20 -5.13 -7.74 28.49
CA THR A 20 -5.62 -8.81 29.39
C THR A 20 -6.24 -8.28 30.69
N VAL A 21 -5.85 -7.07 31.10
CA VAL A 21 -6.32 -6.41 32.33
C VAL A 21 -7.13 -5.14 32.06
N SER A 22 -7.37 -4.81 30.79
CA SER A 22 -8.03 -3.57 30.36
C SER A 22 -9.27 -3.86 29.52
N SER A 23 -10.25 -2.96 29.54
CA SER A 23 -11.39 -3.07 28.62
C SER A 23 -10.95 -2.82 27.16
N ALA A 24 -11.61 -3.50 26.21
CA ALA A 24 -11.35 -3.30 24.77
C ALA A 24 -11.50 -1.82 24.35
N GLY A 25 -12.51 -1.13 24.90
CA GLY A 25 -12.72 0.30 24.63
C GLY A 25 -11.60 1.21 25.18
N ALA A 26 -11.01 0.86 26.31
CA ALA A 26 -9.84 1.58 26.84
C ALA A 26 -8.61 1.35 25.95
N MET A 27 -8.33 0.11 25.58
CA MET A 27 -7.20 -0.22 24.72
C MET A 27 -7.32 0.42 23.34
N ARG A 28 -8.51 0.41 22.74
CA ARG A 28 -8.78 1.10 21.48
C ARG A 28 -8.38 2.58 21.55
N ARG A 29 -8.80 3.29 22.61
CA ARG A 29 -8.44 4.71 22.83
C ARG A 29 -6.94 4.91 23.04
N VAL A 30 -6.27 4.00 23.73
CA VAL A 30 -4.81 4.05 23.91
C VAL A 30 -4.12 3.92 22.55
N VAL A 31 -4.52 2.95 21.72
CA VAL A 31 -3.97 2.76 20.37
C VAL A 31 -4.23 3.99 19.50
N GLU A 32 -5.45 4.50 19.47
CA GLU A 32 -5.81 5.70 18.69
C GLU A 32 -4.99 6.93 19.10
N ARG A 33 -4.69 7.11 20.39
CA ARG A 33 -4.01 8.31 20.90
C ARG A 33 -2.49 8.21 20.93
N ALA A 34 -1.95 7.01 21.17
CA ALA A 34 -0.50 6.81 21.30
C ALA A 34 0.12 6.27 20.02
N VAL A 35 -0.56 5.34 19.35
CA VAL A 35 -0.03 4.64 18.17
C VAL A 35 -0.42 5.36 16.88
N GLY A 36 -1.66 5.81 16.77
CA GLY A 36 -2.17 6.52 15.59
C GLY A 36 -1.27 7.66 15.11
N PRO A 37 -0.93 8.65 15.97
CA PRO A 37 -0.04 9.74 15.59
C PRO A 37 1.37 9.27 15.19
N ALA A 38 1.89 8.22 15.82
CA ALA A 38 3.19 7.66 15.50
C ALA A 38 3.18 6.97 14.12
N LEU A 39 2.11 6.25 13.78
CA LEU A 39 1.90 5.65 12.46
C LEU A 39 1.81 6.71 11.37
N GLU A 40 1.02 7.76 11.59
CA GLU A 40 0.86 8.85 10.63
C GLU A 40 2.18 9.59 10.39
N ALA A 41 2.92 9.90 11.46
CA ALA A 41 4.24 10.53 11.36
C ALA A 41 5.24 9.63 10.61
N ALA A 42 5.23 8.32 10.88
CA ALA A 42 6.05 7.35 10.16
C ALA A 42 5.67 7.27 8.67
N ALA A 43 4.38 7.22 8.35
CA ALA A 43 3.86 7.20 6.98
C ALA A 43 4.22 8.46 6.20
N THR A 44 4.17 9.63 6.85
CA THR A 44 4.55 10.91 6.25
C THR A 44 6.02 10.94 5.86
N ARG A 45 6.89 10.35 6.69
CA ARG A 45 8.35 10.26 6.47
C ARG A 45 8.76 9.13 5.52
N TRP A 46 7.91 8.12 5.38
CA TRP A 46 8.17 6.98 4.50
C TRP A 46 8.23 7.40 3.02
N SER A 47 9.14 6.76 2.30
CA SER A 47 9.41 6.98 0.88
C SER A 47 9.22 5.69 0.09
N ALA A 48 8.23 5.71 -0.82
CA ALA A 48 7.87 4.56 -1.65
C ALA A 48 8.98 4.04 -2.55
N THR A 49 9.99 4.85 -2.85
CA THR A 49 11.08 4.50 -3.77
C THR A 49 12.39 4.14 -3.07
N THR A 50 12.55 4.45 -1.79
CA THR A 50 13.85 4.31 -1.09
C THR A 50 13.78 3.48 0.19
N ASP A 51 12.64 3.46 0.88
CA ASP A 51 12.51 2.66 2.09
C ASP A 51 12.39 1.17 1.74
N ARG A 52 13.17 0.34 2.43
CA ARG A 52 13.17 -1.12 2.25
C ARG A 52 12.06 -1.82 3.01
N LEU A 53 11.58 -1.21 4.09
CA LEU A 53 10.52 -1.80 4.90
C LEU A 53 9.16 -1.40 4.31
N PRO A 54 8.36 -2.36 3.81
CA PRO A 54 7.10 -2.03 3.19
C PRO A 54 6.09 -1.56 4.26
N PRO A 55 5.23 -0.59 3.92
CA PRO A 55 4.40 0.10 4.91
C PRO A 55 3.35 -0.82 5.56
N HIS A 56 2.85 -1.82 4.82
CA HIS A 56 1.87 -2.77 5.36
C HIS A 56 2.42 -3.55 6.57
N ALA A 57 3.74 -3.81 6.63
CA ALA A 57 4.36 -4.61 7.69
C ALA A 57 4.25 -3.95 9.08
N TRP A 58 4.19 -2.62 9.13
CA TRP A 58 4.10 -1.86 10.39
C TRP A 58 2.78 -1.11 10.56
N VAL A 59 1.98 -0.94 9.50
CA VAL A 59 0.64 -0.33 9.57
C VAL A 59 -0.46 -1.35 9.85
N PHE A 60 -0.49 -2.47 9.11
CA PHE A 60 -1.64 -3.40 9.14
C PHE A 60 -1.86 -4.12 10.46
N PRO A 61 -0.82 -4.46 11.26
CA PRO A 61 -1.05 -5.13 12.54
C PRO A 61 -1.97 -4.36 13.49
N TRP A 62 -2.09 -3.03 13.31
CA TRP A 62 -2.94 -2.18 14.14
C TRP A 62 -4.42 -2.19 13.72
N LEU A 63 -4.77 -2.75 12.55
CA LEU A 63 -6.16 -2.88 12.10
C LEU A 63 -7.00 -3.70 13.08
N ALA A 64 -6.40 -4.74 13.70
CA ALA A 64 -7.06 -5.57 14.70
C ALA A 64 -7.40 -4.81 16.01
N TRP A 65 -6.75 -3.67 16.26
CA TRP A 65 -6.90 -2.87 17.48
C TRP A 65 -7.78 -1.65 17.27
N SER A 66 -7.52 -0.89 16.20
CA SER A 66 -8.36 0.22 15.77
C SER A 66 -8.10 0.55 14.30
N PRO A 67 -9.06 0.29 13.40
CA PRO A 67 -9.01 0.80 12.04
C PRO A 67 -8.87 2.33 11.99
N ALA A 68 -9.49 3.05 12.93
CA ALA A 68 -9.43 4.51 12.99
C ALA A 68 -8.00 5.04 13.24
N ALA A 69 -7.16 4.30 13.97
CA ALA A 69 -5.76 4.65 14.17
C ALA A 69 -4.91 4.46 12.89
N VAL A 70 -5.37 3.61 11.96
CA VAL A 70 -4.64 3.25 10.74
C VAL A 70 -4.98 4.19 9.57
N LEU A 71 -6.23 4.64 9.47
CA LEU A 71 -6.72 5.40 8.31
C LEU A 71 -5.88 6.65 7.94
N PRO A 72 -5.39 7.48 8.87
CA PRO A 72 -4.54 8.62 8.54
C PRO A 72 -3.19 8.20 7.92
N ALA A 73 -2.56 7.17 8.49
CA ALA A 73 -1.33 6.60 7.94
C ALA A 73 -1.56 5.97 6.57
N ALA A 74 -2.67 5.24 6.38
CA ALA A 74 -3.03 4.65 5.11
C ALA A 74 -3.25 5.69 4.00
N SER A 75 -3.85 6.83 4.35
CA SER A 75 -4.05 7.96 3.43
C SER A 75 -2.71 8.60 3.03
N SER A 76 -1.81 8.76 3.98
CA SER A 76 -0.45 9.26 3.72
C SER A 76 0.33 8.31 2.81
N VAL A 77 0.26 7.01 3.05
CA VAL A 77 0.89 5.99 2.17
C VAL A 77 0.29 6.04 0.77
N LEU A 78 -1.03 6.15 0.63
CA LEU A 78 -1.69 6.27 -0.69
C LEU A 78 -1.17 7.48 -1.48
N ALA A 79 -1.05 8.65 -0.85
CA ALA A 79 -0.54 9.85 -1.49
C ALA A 79 0.93 9.69 -1.95
N LYS A 80 1.77 9.03 -1.14
CA LYS A 80 3.17 8.72 -1.48
C LYS A 80 3.25 7.74 -2.65
N MET A 81 2.41 6.70 -2.65
CA MET A 81 2.35 5.74 -3.75
C MET A 81 1.82 6.39 -5.04
N ASP A 82 0.79 7.24 -4.99
CA ASP A 82 0.32 8.00 -6.16
C ASP A 82 1.44 8.85 -6.78
N SER A 83 2.23 9.51 -5.93
CA SER A 83 3.36 10.32 -6.36
C SER A 83 4.47 9.46 -6.97
N ALA A 84 4.82 8.33 -6.35
CA ALA A 84 5.85 7.43 -6.88
C ALA A 84 5.42 6.76 -8.19
N LEU A 85 4.15 6.38 -8.30
CA LEU A 85 3.58 5.83 -9.52
C LEU A 85 3.55 6.84 -10.66
N ALA A 86 3.76 8.14 -10.40
CA ALA A 86 3.94 9.13 -11.45
C ALA A 86 5.21 8.91 -12.29
N LEU A 87 6.17 8.08 -11.85
CA LEU A 87 7.35 7.68 -12.64
C LEU A 87 7.41 6.18 -12.94
N TRP A 88 6.38 5.41 -12.55
CA TRP A 88 6.33 3.97 -12.73
C TRP A 88 6.36 3.56 -14.21
N ARG A 89 6.88 2.36 -14.48
CA ARG A 89 6.97 1.78 -15.83
C ARG A 89 6.26 0.42 -15.85
N PRO A 90 5.51 0.08 -16.91
CA PRO A 90 4.80 -1.20 -17.04
C PRO A 90 5.61 -2.49 -16.78
N GLY A 91 6.92 -2.47 -17.02
CA GLY A 91 7.79 -3.62 -16.73
C GLY A 91 8.16 -3.79 -15.25
N ASP A 92 7.86 -2.81 -14.39
CA ASP A 92 8.17 -2.85 -12.96
C ASP A 92 7.03 -3.49 -12.16
N ALA A 93 7.08 -4.82 -12.05
CA ALA A 93 6.12 -5.59 -11.27
C ALA A 93 6.25 -5.37 -9.76
N SER A 94 7.36 -4.80 -9.27
CA SER A 94 7.59 -4.60 -7.83
C SER A 94 6.60 -3.61 -7.21
N ALA A 95 6.17 -2.60 -7.97
CA ALA A 95 5.16 -1.64 -7.52
C ALA A 95 3.81 -2.30 -7.24
N LEU A 96 3.40 -3.29 -8.03
CA LEU A 96 2.15 -4.02 -7.80
C LEU A 96 2.20 -4.89 -6.55
N ALA A 97 3.35 -5.50 -6.26
CA ALA A 97 3.53 -6.26 -5.01
C ALA A 97 3.38 -5.36 -3.78
N VAL A 98 3.83 -4.11 -3.88
CA VAL A 98 3.68 -3.11 -2.80
C VAL A 98 2.24 -2.62 -2.67
N LEU A 99 1.50 -2.47 -3.77
CA LEU A 99 0.10 -2.02 -3.80
C LEU A 99 -0.90 -3.10 -3.39
N ALA A 100 -0.64 -4.36 -3.74
CA ALA A 100 -1.53 -5.50 -3.54
C ALA A 100 -2.17 -5.56 -2.14
N PRO A 101 -1.42 -5.48 -1.02
CA PRO A 101 -2.00 -5.59 0.31
C PRO A 101 -2.96 -4.43 0.66
N TRP A 102 -2.89 -3.29 -0.04
CA TRP A 102 -3.64 -2.09 0.30
C TRP A 102 -5.05 -2.03 -0.28
N ALA A 103 -5.43 -2.97 -1.15
CA ALA A 103 -6.76 -2.97 -1.77
C ALA A 103 -7.88 -2.95 -0.72
N ASP A 104 -7.78 -3.82 0.29
CA ASP A 104 -8.81 -3.94 1.34
C ASP A 104 -8.87 -2.72 2.26
N VAL A 105 -7.74 -2.03 2.46
CA VAL A 105 -7.65 -0.87 3.36
C VAL A 105 -8.14 0.42 2.67
N TRP A 106 -7.82 0.60 1.39
CA TRP A 106 -8.26 1.77 0.63
C TRP A 106 -9.64 1.58 -0.01
N GLY A 107 -10.03 0.33 -0.21
CA GLY A 107 -11.25 -0.07 -0.89
C GLY A 107 -11.19 0.13 -2.40
N PRO A 108 -12.19 -0.43 -3.12
CA PRO A 108 -12.18 -0.50 -4.58
C PRO A 108 -12.28 0.87 -5.24
N THR A 109 -12.87 1.88 -4.58
CA THR A 109 -13.00 3.23 -5.14
C THR A 109 -11.65 3.94 -5.23
N ALA A 110 -10.88 3.94 -4.14
CA ALA A 110 -9.57 4.59 -4.12
C ALA A 110 -8.56 3.82 -4.98
N SER A 111 -8.55 2.49 -4.92
CA SER A 111 -7.69 1.64 -5.75
C SER A 111 -7.95 1.84 -7.24
N ARG A 112 -9.22 1.87 -7.68
CA ARG A 112 -9.57 2.19 -9.07
C ARG A 112 -9.17 3.59 -9.48
N ALA A 113 -9.38 4.60 -8.62
CA ALA A 113 -8.99 5.97 -8.92
C ALA A 113 -7.46 6.10 -9.10
N LEU A 114 -6.68 5.39 -8.28
CA LEU A 114 -5.22 5.32 -8.42
C LEU A 114 -4.81 4.64 -9.74
N ALA A 115 -5.38 3.47 -10.02
CA ALA A 115 -5.10 2.72 -11.24
C ALA A 115 -5.44 3.52 -12.50
N ALA A 116 -6.62 4.12 -12.55
CA ALA A 116 -7.07 4.93 -13.68
C ALA A 116 -6.17 6.15 -13.91
N ARG A 117 -5.65 6.77 -12.84
CA ARG A 117 -4.82 7.97 -12.93
C ARG A 117 -3.36 7.66 -13.27
N ARG A 118 -2.78 6.58 -12.75
CA ARG A 118 -1.33 6.34 -12.82
C ARG A 118 -0.91 5.11 -13.63
N ILE A 119 -1.73 4.06 -13.63
CA ILE A 119 -1.35 2.75 -14.17
C ILE A 119 -1.94 2.56 -15.58
N ALA A 120 -3.25 2.75 -15.75
CA ALA A 120 -3.95 2.49 -17.00
C ALA A 120 -3.41 3.29 -18.20
N PRO A 121 -3.13 4.61 -18.10
CA PRO A 121 -2.61 5.38 -19.23
C PRO A 121 -1.23 4.88 -19.69
N ARG A 122 -0.41 4.40 -18.75
CA ARG A 122 0.93 3.87 -19.06
C ARG A 122 0.89 2.50 -19.69
N LEU A 123 -0.03 1.65 -19.23
CA LEU A 123 -0.27 0.36 -19.87
C LEU A 123 -0.78 0.54 -21.31
N ALA A 124 -1.72 1.46 -21.53
CA ALA A 124 -2.22 1.78 -22.86
C ALA A 124 -1.09 2.24 -23.80
N ALA A 125 -0.28 3.21 -23.37
CA ALA A 125 0.85 3.70 -24.15
C ALA A 125 1.89 2.60 -24.47
N ALA A 126 2.17 1.69 -23.53
CA ALA A 126 3.07 0.58 -23.77
C ALA A 126 2.50 -0.46 -24.75
N CYS A 127 1.18 -0.69 -24.73
CA CYS A 127 0.53 -1.57 -25.71
C CYS A 127 0.55 -0.96 -27.11
N GLU A 128 0.27 0.34 -27.25
CA GLU A 128 0.37 1.05 -28.53
C GLU A 128 1.79 0.99 -29.10
N ALA A 129 2.81 1.29 -28.29
CA ALA A 129 4.21 1.22 -28.71
C ALA A 129 4.63 -0.19 -29.16
N ALA A 130 4.18 -1.24 -28.46
CA ALA A 130 4.44 -2.64 -28.83
C ALA A 130 3.76 -3.06 -30.14
N THR A 131 2.73 -2.33 -30.59
CA THR A 131 2.00 -2.62 -31.84
C THR A 131 2.65 -1.95 -33.05
N VAL A 132 3.47 -0.90 -32.84
CA VAL A 132 4.13 -0.13 -33.91
C VAL A 132 5.47 -0.73 -34.34
N GLU A 133 6.16 -1.49 -33.47
CA GLU A 133 7.30 -2.30 -33.91
C GLU A 133 6.78 -3.56 -34.64
N PRO A 134 7.16 -3.80 -35.92
CA PRO A 134 6.86 -5.06 -36.58
C PRO A 134 7.76 -6.14 -35.97
N SER A 135 7.30 -6.78 -34.89
CA SER A 135 8.02 -7.92 -34.32
C SER A 135 7.85 -9.15 -35.23
N PRO A 136 8.91 -9.96 -35.47
CA PRO A 136 8.79 -11.29 -36.06
C PRO A 136 7.88 -12.18 -35.18
N PRO A 137 7.35 -13.33 -35.68
CA PRO A 137 6.12 -13.94 -35.16
C PRO A 137 6.20 -14.30 -33.67
N GLY A 138 5.56 -13.47 -32.84
CA GLY A 138 5.39 -13.67 -31.39
C GLY A 138 4.80 -12.40 -30.78
N GLY A 139 3.54 -12.47 -30.31
CA GLY A 139 2.78 -11.33 -29.80
C GLY A 139 3.34 -10.65 -28.54
N LEU A 140 2.56 -9.72 -27.98
CA LEU A 140 2.82 -8.95 -26.74
C LEU A 140 3.79 -9.65 -25.77
N ALA A 141 4.82 -8.93 -25.30
CA ALA A 141 5.70 -9.45 -24.28
C ALA A 141 4.87 -9.95 -23.07
N PRO A 142 5.01 -11.22 -22.65
CA PRO A 142 4.12 -11.88 -21.68
C PRO A 142 4.05 -11.19 -20.32
N SER A 143 5.01 -10.30 -20.00
CA SER A 143 5.03 -9.51 -18.78
C SER A 143 3.95 -8.43 -18.70
N ALA A 144 3.57 -7.78 -19.82
CA ALA A 144 2.65 -6.65 -19.81
C ALA A 144 1.18 -7.07 -19.61
N VAL A 145 0.78 -8.18 -20.21
CA VAL A 145 -0.56 -8.78 -20.05
C VAL A 145 -0.77 -9.25 -18.61
N SER A 146 0.25 -9.89 -18.02
CA SER A 146 0.21 -10.30 -16.60
C SER A 146 0.05 -9.12 -15.64
N VAL A 147 0.61 -7.94 -15.97
CA VAL A 147 0.51 -6.73 -15.15
C VAL A 147 -0.89 -6.12 -15.26
N ALA A 148 -1.49 -6.09 -16.45
CA ALA A 148 -2.86 -5.59 -16.65
C ALA A 148 -3.89 -6.44 -15.88
N ASP A 149 -3.80 -7.77 -15.97
CA ASP A 149 -4.69 -8.68 -15.23
C ASP A 149 -4.54 -8.54 -13.71
N ALA A 150 -3.31 -8.36 -13.22
CA ALA A 150 -3.05 -8.11 -11.81
C ALA A 150 -3.69 -6.80 -11.33
N VAL A 151 -3.65 -5.74 -12.14
CA VAL A 151 -4.27 -4.44 -11.83
C VAL A 151 -5.79 -4.54 -11.80
N VAL A 152 -6.38 -5.27 -12.75
CA VAL A 152 -7.84 -5.49 -12.78
C VAL A 152 -8.30 -6.26 -11.54
N ARG A 153 -7.55 -7.30 -11.13
CA ARG A 153 -7.84 -8.06 -9.91
C ARG A 153 -7.73 -7.17 -8.67
N TRP A 154 -6.67 -6.39 -8.58
CA TRP A 154 -6.42 -5.46 -7.48
C TRP A 154 -7.51 -4.39 -7.35
N CYS A 155 -8.02 -3.86 -8.47
CA CYS A 155 -9.12 -2.89 -8.47
C CYS A 155 -10.48 -3.44 -8.00
N ARG A 156 -10.66 -4.76 -8.03
CA ARG A 156 -11.92 -5.44 -7.69
C ARG A 156 -11.95 -5.98 -6.25
N SER A 157 -10.79 -6.02 -5.60
CA SER A 157 -10.66 -6.36 -4.18
C SER A 157 -11.04 -5.13 -3.36
#